data_AF-A0A7K7MKR5-F1
#
_entry.id   AF-A0A7K7MKR5-F1
#
_cell.length_a   1.000
_cell.length_b   1.000
_cell.length_c   1.000
_cell.angle_alpha   90.00
_cell.angle_beta   90.00
_cell.angle_gamma   90.00
#
_symmetry.space_group_name_H-M   'P 1'
#
loop_
_entity.id
_entity.type
_entity.pdbx_description
1 polymer ?
#
loop_
_entity_poly.entity_id
_entity_poly.type
_entity_poly.pdbx_seq_one_letter_code
_entity_poly.pdbx_strand_id
1 'polypeptide(L)'
;HIQDPASQRLTWNKPPKSVLVIKKIRDASLLQPFKELCVYLTEENNMIVYVEKKVLEDPAIANDENFGPVKKKFCTFREDYDDISNQIDFIICLGGDGTLLYASSLFQGSVPPVMAFHLGSLGFLTPFNFENFQSQVTQVIEGNAALVLRSRLKVKVVKEHREKSPVQNGIEENGVVSANLEKEVGKQIMQYQVLNEVVVDRGPSSYLSNVDVFLDGHLITTVQGDGVIVSTPTGSTAYAAAAGASMIHPNVPAIMITPICPHSLSFRPIVVPAGVELKIMLSPDARNTAWVSFDGRKRQEICHGDSISITTSCYPLPSICFRDPVSDWFESLAECLHWNVRKKQNNFAVEEEE
;
A
#
# COMPACT_ATOMS: atom_id res chain seq x y z
N HIS A 1 -8.24 4.86 -25.80
CA HIS A 1 -9.39 5.36 -25.02
C HIS A 1 -9.06 5.19 -23.54
N ILE A 2 -8.97 6.29 -22.78
CA ILE A 2 -8.78 6.26 -21.32
C ILE A 2 -10.20 6.35 -20.72
N GLN A 3 -10.58 5.41 -19.87
CA GLN A 3 -11.87 5.47 -19.18
C GLN A 3 -11.84 6.58 -18.13
N ASP A 4 -12.98 7.24 -17.91
CA ASP A 4 -13.09 8.24 -16.85
C ASP A 4 -12.89 7.57 -15.47
N PRO A 5 -11.88 7.98 -14.68
CA PRO A 5 -11.65 7.44 -13.35
C PRO A 5 -12.84 7.60 -12.39
N ALA A 6 -13.68 8.62 -12.57
CA ALA A 6 -14.83 8.88 -11.70
C ALA A 6 -16.03 7.98 -12.02
N SER A 7 -16.10 7.39 -13.22
CA SER A 7 -17.22 6.56 -13.66
C SER A 7 -17.00 5.05 -13.42
N GLN A 8 -15.91 4.68 -12.76
CA GLN A 8 -15.55 3.28 -12.55
C GLN A 8 -16.51 2.59 -11.57
N ARG A 9 -17.02 1.42 -11.97
CA ARG A 9 -18.01 0.65 -11.21
C ARG A 9 -17.59 -0.82 -11.17
N LEU A 10 -17.80 -1.44 -10.01
CA LEU A 10 -17.56 -2.86 -9.81
C LEU A 10 -18.61 -3.69 -10.55
N THR A 11 -18.14 -4.66 -11.34
CA THR A 11 -19.01 -5.65 -11.98
C THR A 11 -18.48 -7.04 -11.69
N TRP A 12 -19.33 -7.91 -11.16
CA TRP A 12 -19.00 -9.30 -10.91
C TRP A 12 -19.35 -10.15 -12.14
N ASN A 13 -18.33 -10.71 -12.81
CA ASN A 13 -18.57 -11.69 -13.89
C ASN A 13 -19.26 -12.96 -13.37
N LYS A 14 -18.96 -13.32 -12.12
CA LYS A 14 -19.61 -14.35 -11.33
C LYS A 14 -19.72 -13.85 -9.89
N PRO A 15 -20.79 -14.20 -9.15
CA PRO A 15 -20.88 -13.86 -7.74
C PRO A 15 -19.63 -14.35 -6.97
N PRO A 16 -19.03 -13.52 -6.11
CA PRO A 16 -17.83 -13.89 -5.37
C PRO A 16 -18.13 -15.05 -4.42
N LYS A 17 -17.22 -16.02 -4.33
CA LYS A 17 -17.35 -17.19 -3.45
C LYS A 17 -16.28 -17.25 -2.38
N SER A 18 -15.11 -16.70 -2.62
CA SER A 18 -14.02 -16.65 -1.64
C SER A 18 -13.71 -15.21 -1.25
N VAL A 19 -13.54 -15.00 0.06
CA VAL A 19 -13.23 -13.70 0.64
C VAL A 19 -12.00 -13.79 1.53
N LEU A 20 -11.01 -12.95 1.28
CA LEU A 20 -9.88 -12.76 2.17
C LEU A 20 -10.23 -11.69 3.21
N VAL A 21 -10.21 -12.06 4.49
CA VAL A 21 -10.42 -11.11 5.58
C VAL A 21 -9.06 -10.76 6.22
N ILE A 22 -8.67 -9.51 6.08
CA ILE A 22 -7.45 -8.95 6.67
C ILE A 22 -7.85 -8.09 7.86
N LYS A 23 -7.32 -8.38 9.04
CA LYS A 23 -7.47 -7.51 10.22
C LYS A 23 -6.13 -6.91 10.64
N LYS A 24 -6.15 -5.70 11.19
CA LYS A 24 -4.97 -5.14 11.86
C LYS A 24 -4.54 -6.06 13.02
N ILE A 25 -3.24 -6.33 13.07
CA ILE A 25 -2.63 -7.22 14.07
C ILE A 25 -2.52 -6.48 15.41
N ARG A 26 -2.67 -7.20 16.53
CA ARG A 26 -2.57 -6.67 17.91
C ARG A 26 -3.54 -5.53 18.25
N ASP A 27 -4.67 -5.45 17.55
CA ASP A 27 -5.74 -4.50 17.85
C ASP A 27 -6.94 -5.24 18.44
N ALA A 28 -7.10 -5.17 19.76
CA ALA A 28 -8.15 -5.89 20.47
C ALA A 28 -9.56 -5.36 20.13
N SER A 29 -9.67 -4.10 19.72
CA SER A 29 -10.95 -3.50 19.32
C SER A 29 -11.57 -4.17 18.10
N LEU A 30 -10.75 -4.83 17.27
CA LEU A 30 -11.17 -5.49 16.03
C LEU A 30 -11.59 -6.94 16.24
N LEU A 31 -11.41 -7.52 17.44
CA LEU A 31 -11.68 -8.95 17.68
C LEU A 31 -13.17 -9.27 17.48
N GLN A 32 -14.04 -8.47 18.08
CA GLN A 32 -15.48 -8.67 17.99
C GLN A 32 -16.02 -8.39 16.56
N PRO A 33 -15.68 -7.25 15.92
CA PRO A 33 -15.98 -7.00 14.51
C PRO A 33 -15.49 -8.08 13.55
N PHE A 34 -14.30 -8.62 13.77
CA PHE A 34 -13.77 -9.72 12.96
C PHE A 34 -14.61 -10.99 13.10
N LYS A 35 -15.06 -11.34 14.31
CA LYS A 35 -15.97 -12.47 14.54
C LYS A 35 -17.33 -12.19 13.89
N GLU A 36 -17.88 -11.00 14.14
CA GLU A 36 -18.97 -10.29 13.44
C GLU A 36 -19.07 -10.66 11.97
N LEU A 37 -18.09 -10.14 11.25
CA LEU A 37 -17.95 -10.24 9.81
C LEU A 37 -17.80 -11.69 9.35
N CYS A 38 -16.91 -12.46 9.98
CA CYS A 38 -16.63 -13.81 9.52
C CYS A 38 -17.80 -14.78 9.70
N VAL A 39 -18.60 -14.62 10.77
CA VAL A 39 -19.85 -15.38 10.96
C VAL A 39 -20.81 -15.04 9.82
N TYR A 40 -21.07 -13.76 9.59
CA TYR A 40 -21.96 -13.28 8.54
C TYR A 40 -21.58 -13.83 7.15
N LEU A 41 -20.30 -13.69 6.76
CA LEU A 41 -19.80 -14.18 5.48
C LEU A 41 -19.93 -15.70 5.32
N THR A 42 -19.67 -16.45 6.39
CA THR A 42 -19.66 -17.92 6.35
C THR A 42 -21.07 -18.50 6.40
N GLU A 43 -21.95 -17.95 7.24
CA GLU A 43 -23.24 -18.55 7.57
C GLU A 43 -24.39 -17.94 6.76
N GLU A 44 -24.37 -16.63 6.52
CA GLU A 44 -25.43 -15.94 5.78
C GLU A 44 -25.13 -15.84 4.28
N ASN A 45 -23.87 -15.60 3.90
CA ASN A 45 -23.47 -15.49 2.49
C ASN A 45 -22.88 -16.78 1.89
N ASN A 46 -22.66 -17.82 2.70
CA ASN A 46 -22.09 -19.10 2.27
C ASN A 46 -20.75 -18.93 1.50
N MET A 47 -19.89 -18.01 1.96
CA MET A 47 -18.58 -17.74 1.38
C MET A 47 -17.47 -18.54 2.06
N ILE A 48 -16.42 -18.86 1.29
CA ILE A 48 -15.17 -19.43 1.78
C ILE A 48 -14.31 -18.29 2.33
N VAL A 49 -14.15 -18.23 3.65
CA VAL A 49 -13.36 -17.18 4.32
C VAL A 49 -11.90 -17.62 4.44
N TYR A 50 -11.00 -16.81 3.88
CA TYR A 50 -9.55 -16.94 4.00
C TYR A 50 -9.00 -15.96 5.04
N VAL A 51 -8.10 -16.43 5.89
CA VAL A 51 -7.39 -15.62 6.90
C VAL A 51 -5.94 -16.07 7.04
N GLU A 52 -5.05 -15.16 7.42
CA GLU A 52 -3.67 -15.55 7.75
C GLU A 52 -3.67 -16.46 8.99
N LYS A 53 -2.89 -17.53 8.97
CA LYS A 53 -2.82 -18.51 10.07
C LYS A 53 -2.58 -17.85 11.44
N LYS A 54 -1.69 -16.86 11.51
CA LYS A 54 -1.36 -16.12 12.74
C LYS A 54 -2.57 -15.43 13.38
N VAL A 55 -3.59 -15.05 12.58
CA VAL A 55 -4.84 -14.44 13.11
C VAL A 55 -5.58 -15.43 14.00
N LEU A 56 -5.60 -16.71 13.64
CA LEU A 56 -6.31 -17.74 14.39
C LEU A 56 -5.53 -18.30 15.59
N GLU A 57 -4.24 -17.96 15.67
CA GLU A 57 -3.34 -18.26 16.79
C GLU A 57 -3.45 -17.21 17.91
N ASP A 58 -4.12 -16.08 17.67
CA ASP A 58 -4.45 -15.09 18.71
C ASP A 58 -5.26 -15.77 19.84
N PRO A 59 -4.81 -15.74 21.10
CA PRO A 59 -5.51 -16.38 22.22
C PRO A 59 -6.98 -15.97 22.35
N ALA A 60 -7.33 -14.73 22.01
CA ALA A 60 -8.70 -14.23 22.10
C ALA A 60 -9.64 -14.79 21.01
N ILE A 61 -9.07 -15.38 19.94
CA ILE A 61 -9.79 -16.11 18.90
C ILE A 61 -9.68 -17.62 19.13
N ALA A 62 -8.50 -18.10 19.51
CA ALA A 62 -8.23 -19.52 19.70
C ALA A 62 -9.04 -20.16 20.83
N ASN A 63 -9.24 -19.41 21.92
CA ASN A 63 -9.92 -19.90 23.13
C ASN A 63 -11.42 -19.56 23.16
N ASP A 64 -11.97 -18.95 22.11
CA ASP A 64 -13.39 -18.64 22.04
C ASP A 64 -14.19 -19.87 21.54
N GLU A 65 -14.87 -20.54 22.47
CA GLU A 65 -15.67 -21.73 22.18
C GLU A 65 -16.87 -21.43 21.27
N ASN A 66 -17.48 -20.24 21.39
CA ASN A 66 -18.62 -19.83 20.57
C ASN A 66 -18.21 -19.60 19.11
N PHE A 67 -16.98 -19.16 18.88
CA PHE A 67 -16.42 -18.95 17.55
C PHE A 67 -15.79 -20.22 16.94
N GLY A 68 -15.58 -21.25 17.76
CA GLY A 68 -14.96 -22.52 17.37
C GLY A 68 -15.57 -23.19 16.13
N PRO A 69 -16.91 -23.33 16.01
CA PRO A 69 -17.55 -23.93 14.84
C PRO A 69 -17.28 -23.18 13.52
N VAL A 70 -17.28 -21.84 13.56
CA VAL A 70 -17.03 -20.99 12.39
C VAL A 70 -15.56 -21.02 12.01
N LYS A 71 -14.65 -20.91 13.00
CA LYS A 71 -13.20 -20.99 12.80
C LYS A 71 -12.76 -22.25 12.06
N LYS A 72 -13.41 -23.40 12.31
CA LYS A 72 -13.12 -24.68 11.65
C LYS A 72 -13.44 -24.69 10.15
N LYS A 73 -14.26 -23.75 9.67
CA LYS A 73 -14.65 -23.61 8.25
C LYS A 73 -13.68 -22.72 7.46
N PHE A 74 -12.75 -22.02 8.11
CA PHE A 74 -11.84 -21.10 7.44
C PHE A 74 -10.73 -21.81 6.67
N CYS A 75 -10.35 -21.20 5.55
CA CYS A 75 -9.09 -21.50 4.87
C CYS A 75 -7.99 -20.64 5.48
N THR A 76 -6.86 -21.24 5.82
CA THR A 76 -5.70 -20.51 6.35
C THR A 76 -4.54 -20.56 5.38
N PHE A 77 -3.73 -19.50 5.38
CA PHE A 77 -2.49 -19.41 4.63
C PHE A 77 -1.37 -18.84 5.49
N ARG A 78 -0.12 -19.11 5.11
CA ARG A 78 1.08 -18.54 5.72
C ARG A 78 1.68 -17.51 4.78
N GLU A 79 1.86 -16.29 5.29
CA GLU A 79 2.62 -15.23 4.62
C GLU A 79 3.99 -15.77 4.17
N ASP A 80 4.44 -15.39 2.97
CA ASP A 80 5.69 -15.80 2.30
C ASP A 80 5.83 -17.28 1.88
N TYR A 81 4.89 -18.15 2.20
CA TYR A 81 4.95 -19.58 1.82
C TYR A 81 3.82 -20.02 0.90
N ASP A 82 2.58 -19.61 1.20
CA ASP A 82 1.40 -20.06 0.48
C ASP A 82 0.94 -18.96 -0.50
N ASP A 83 0.76 -19.30 -1.79
CA ASP A 83 0.22 -18.37 -2.79
C ASP A 83 -1.30 -18.48 -2.91
N ILE A 84 -1.98 -17.40 -2.50
CA ILE A 84 -3.45 -17.27 -2.56
C ILE A 84 -3.92 -16.38 -3.71
N SER A 85 -3.02 -15.88 -4.56
CA SER A 85 -3.33 -14.83 -5.55
C SER A 85 -4.49 -15.18 -6.50
N ASN A 86 -4.64 -16.45 -6.84
CA ASN A 86 -5.68 -16.96 -7.74
C ASN A 86 -6.84 -17.65 -7.02
N GLN A 87 -6.91 -17.56 -5.69
CA GLN A 87 -7.93 -18.23 -4.86
C GLN A 87 -8.97 -17.27 -4.29
N ILE A 88 -8.74 -15.95 -4.39
CA ILE A 88 -9.53 -14.91 -3.72
C ILE A 88 -10.33 -14.11 -4.74
N ASP A 89 -11.65 -14.05 -4.56
CA ASP A 89 -12.54 -13.25 -5.40
C ASP A 89 -12.73 -11.82 -4.84
N PHE A 90 -12.67 -11.66 -3.52
CA PHE A 90 -13.00 -10.43 -2.81
C PHE A 90 -12.12 -10.25 -1.56
N ILE A 91 -11.75 -9.02 -1.21
CA ILE A 91 -10.94 -8.72 -0.01
C ILE A 91 -11.71 -7.77 0.89
N ILE A 92 -11.82 -8.11 2.18
CA ILE A 92 -12.32 -7.22 3.21
C ILE A 92 -11.21 -6.92 4.22
N CYS A 93 -10.94 -5.63 4.42
CA CYS A 93 -9.97 -5.13 5.38
C CYS A 93 -10.69 -4.55 6.62
N LEU A 94 -10.26 -4.93 7.81
CA LEU A 94 -10.69 -4.38 9.10
C LEU A 94 -9.51 -3.68 9.78
N GLY A 95 -9.56 -2.36 9.88
CA GLY A 95 -8.54 -1.54 10.55
C GLY A 95 -8.15 -0.31 9.74
N GLY A 96 -6.87 0.09 9.83
CA GLY A 96 -6.37 1.27 9.14
C GLY A 96 -5.69 0.95 7.79
N ASP A 97 -5.15 2.00 7.17
CA ASP A 97 -4.50 1.98 5.85
C ASP A 97 -3.45 0.86 5.65
N GLY A 98 -2.74 0.47 6.72
CA GLY A 98 -1.75 -0.61 6.68
C GLY A 98 -2.31 -1.98 6.28
N THR A 99 -3.62 -2.20 6.42
CA THR A 99 -4.29 -3.42 5.95
C THR A 99 -4.34 -3.50 4.41
N LEU A 100 -4.51 -2.37 3.73
CA LEU A 100 -4.46 -2.32 2.26
C LEU A 100 -3.03 -2.48 1.73
N LEU A 101 -2.03 -1.97 2.45
CA LEU A 101 -0.62 -2.24 2.10
C LEU A 101 -0.30 -3.73 2.20
N TYR A 102 -0.83 -4.39 3.22
CA TYR A 102 -0.73 -5.83 3.34
C TYR A 102 -1.45 -6.55 2.19
N ALA A 103 -2.68 -6.14 1.85
CA ALA A 103 -3.39 -6.66 0.68
C ALA A 103 -2.56 -6.50 -0.60
N SER A 104 -2.05 -5.31 -0.89
CA SER A 104 -1.18 -5.05 -2.06
C SER A 104 0.04 -5.97 -2.08
N SER A 105 0.65 -6.25 -0.92
CA SER A 105 1.82 -7.12 -0.81
C SER A 105 1.53 -8.59 -1.16
N LEU A 106 0.31 -9.07 -0.88
CA LEU A 106 -0.12 -10.44 -1.18
C LEU A 106 -0.40 -10.65 -2.68
N PHE A 107 -0.84 -9.60 -3.40
CA PHE A 107 -1.24 -9.69 -4.81
C PHE A 107 -0.28 -8.93 -5.73
N GLN A 108 0.80 -9.60 -6.19
CA GLN A 108 1.80 -8.98 -7.08
C GLN A 108 1.37 -8.88 -8.57
N GLY A 109 0.23 -9.46 -8.92
CA GLY A 109 -0.45 -9.33 -10.21
C GLY A 109 -1.77 -8.58 -10.08
N SER A 110 -2.83 -9.08 -10.73
CA SER A 110 -4.20 -8.57 -10.56
C SER A 110 -4.62 -8.64 -9.09
N VAL A 111 -5.33 -7.60 -8.63
CA VAL A 111 -5.81 -7.50 -7.24
C VAL A 111 -7.33 -7.64 -7.24
N PRO A 112 -7.91 -8.53 -6.41
CA PRO A 112 -9.35 -8.55 -6.19
C PRO A 112 -9.89 -7.23 -5.63
N PRO A 113 -11.18 -6.90 -5.83
CA PRO A 113 -11.83 -5.73 -5.20
C PRO A 113 -11.61 -5.70 -3.69
N VAL A 114 -11.25 -4.53 -3.15
CA VAL A 114 -10.94 -4.32 -1.73
C VAL A 114 -12.00 -3.43 -1.10
N MET A 115 -12.73 -3.96 -0.13
CA MET A 115 -13.62 -3.21 0.76
C MET A 115 -12.93 -3.01 2.10
N ALA A 116 -12.81 -1.78 2.59
CA ALA A 116 -11.98 -1.47 3.74
C ALA A 116 -12.74 -0.67 4.80
N PHE A 117 -12.84 -1.24 6.00
CA PHE A 117 -13.53 -0.67 7.14
C PHE A 117 -12.57 -0.04 8.15
N HIS A 118 -12.87 1.18 8.59
CA HIS A 118 -12.27 1.79 9.77
C HIS A 118 -13.12 1.51 11.02
N LEU A 119 -12.47 1.40 12.18
CA LEU A 119 -13.11 1.11 13.48
C LEU A 119 -12.58 2.07 14.55
N GLY A 120 -12.57 3.37 14.22
CA GLY A 120 -11.98 4.44 15.01
C GLY A 120 -11.81 5.68 14.15
N SER A 121 -10.63 6.30 14.18
CA SER A 121 -10.32 7.41 13.27
C SER A 121 -10.36 6.95 11.81
N LEU A 122 -11.02 7.74 10.96
CA LEU A 122 -10.99 7.55 9.51
C LEU A 122 -9.53 7.58 9.01
N GLY A 123 -9.24 6.71 8.03
CA GLY A 123 -8.00 6.68 7.26
C GLY A 123 -8.25 7.14 5.83
N PHE A 124 -7.20 7.34 5.04
CA PHE A 124 -7.36 7.73 3.62
C PHE A 124 -7.78 6.56 2.72
N LEU A 125 -7.65 5.32 3.21
CA LEU A 125 -7.88 4.10 2.44
C LEU A 125 -9.05 3.25 2.95
N THR A 126 -9.69 3.62 4.07
CA THR A 126 -10.72 2.81 4.76
C THR A 126 -12.04 3.58 4.88
N PRO A 127 -12.81 3.76 3.78
CA PRO A 127 -13.96 4.66 3.75
C PRO A 127 -15.19 4.13 4.49
N PHE A 128 -15.29 2.84 4.77
CA PHE A 128 -16.48 2.26 5.38
C PHE A 128 -16.41 2.30 6.91
N ASN A 129 -17.46 2.79 7.58
CA ASN A 129 -17.68 2.51 9.00
C ASN A 129 -18.26 1.09 9.14
N PHE A 130 -17.82 0.34 10.14
CA PHE A 130 -18.31 -1.02 10.42
C PHE A 130 -19.76 -1.06 10.93
N GLU A 131 -20.35 0.08 11.30
CA GLU A 131 -21.79 0.16 11.59
C GLU A 131 -22.64 -0.29 10.39
N ASN A 132 -23.57 -1.22 10.64
CA ASN A 132 -24.45 -1.81 9.61
C ASN A 132 -23.69 -2.46 8.44
N PHE A 133 -22.52 -3.06 8.70
CA PHE A 133 -21.67 -3.68 7.68
C PHE A 133 -22.41 -4.72 6.81
N GLN A 134 -23.40 -5.44 7.35
CA GLN A 134 -24.12 -6.50 6.62
C GLN A 134 -24.79 -5.96 5.36
N SER A 135 -25.47 -4.81 5.48
CA SER A 135 -26.14 -4.16 4.35
C SER A 135 -25.12 -3.70 3.30
N GLN A 136 -24.03 -3.09 3.76
CA GLN A 136 -22.98 -2.59 2.88
C GLN A 136 -22.24 -3.72 2.13
N VAL A 137 -21.92 -4.81 2.83
CA VAL A 137 -21.30 -6.01 2.24
C VAL A 137 -22.25 -6.65 1.22
N THR A 138 -23.54 -6.76 1.55
CA THR A 138 -24.55 -7.29 0.61
C THR A 138 -24.60 -6.46 -0.67
N GLN A 139 -24.69 -5.14 -0.56
CA GLN A 139 -24.72 -4.24 -1.72
C GLN A 139 -23.46 -4.38 -2.60
N VAL A 140 -22.29 -4.54 -1.97
CA VAL A 140 -21.03 -4.77 -2.71
C VAL A 140 -21.05 -6.11 -3.45
N ILE A 141 -21.55 -7.18 -2.82
CA ILE A 141 -21.66 -8.52 -3.43
C ILE A 141 -22.67 -8.52 -4.59
N GLU A 142 -23.77 -7.78 -4.46
CA GLU A 142 -24.77 -7.59 -5.53
C GLU A 142 -24.20 -6.79 -6.72
N GLY A 143 -23.19 -5.96 -6.49
CA GLY A 143 -22.39 -5.28 -7.51
C GLY A 143 -22.75 -3.80 -7.71
N ASN A 144 -22.17 -3.17 -8.74
CA ASN A 144 -22.38 -1.75 -9.11
C ASN A 144 -21.89 -0.71 -8.07
N ALA A 145 -21.09 -1.12 -7.10
CA ALA A 145 -20.38 -0.21 -6.20
C ALA A 145 -19.38 0.66 -6.99
N ALA A 146 -19.21 1.91 -6.57
CA ALA A 146 -18.18 2.78 -7.15
C ALA A 146 -16.77 2.28 -6.78
N LEU A 147 -15.81 2.46 -7.69
CA LEU A 147 -14.43 2.02 -7.51
C LEU A 147 -13.45 3.18 -7.72
N VAL A 148 -12.40 3.21 -6.91
CA VAL A 148 -11.15 3.91 -7.22
C VAL A 148 -10.11 2.89 -7.63
N LEU A 149 -9.60 2.99 -8.86
CA LEU A 149 -8.44 2.21 -9.29
C LEU A 149 -7.16 2.89 -8.83
N ARG A 150 -6.71 2.56 -7.62
CA ARG A 150 -5.49 3.14 -7.04
C ARG A 150 -4.27 2.62 -7.78
N SER A 151 -3.57 3.50 -8.50
CA SER A 151 -2.34 3.14 -9.21
C SER A 151 -1.31 2.58 -8.24
N ARG A 152 -0.53 1.59 -8.70
CA ARG A 152 0.65 1.07 -8.01
C ARG A 152 1.91 1.38 -8.81
N LEU A 153 3.07 1.39 -8.16
CA LEU A 153 4.36 1.39 -8.84
C LEU A 153 4.80 -0.06 -9.08
N LYS A 154 5.25 -0.35 -10.30
CA LYS A 154 6.02 -1.56 -10.62
C LYS A 154 7.50 -1.20 -10.49
N VAL A 155 8.19 -1.92 -9.63
CA VAL A 155 9.59 -1.66 -9.30
C VAL A 155 10.44 -2.86 -9.67
N LYS A 156 11.44 -2.66 -10.52
CA LYS A 156 12.43 -3.67 -10.88
C LYS A 156 13.75 -3.32 -10.21
N VAL A 157 14.24 -4.18 -9.32
CA VAL A 157 15.60 -4.05 -8.79
C VAL A 157 16.50 -5.03 -9.50
N VAL A 158 17.55 -4.50 -10.11
CA VAL A 158 18.61 -5.27 -10.76
C VAL A 158 19.84 -5.16 -9.88
N LYS A 159 20.28 -6.28 -9.32
CA LYS A 159 21.54 -6.38 -8.58
C LYS A 159 22.61 -7.04 -9.43
N GLU A 160 23.79 -6.46 -9.47
CA GLU A 160 24.93 -7.08 -10.14
C GLU A 160 25.52 -8.18 -9.24
N HIS A 161 25.79 -9.35 -9.83
CA HIS A 161 26.39 -10.45 -9.08
C HIS A 161 27.81 -10.09 -8.68
N ARG A 162 28.00 -9.81 -7.40
CA ARG A 162 29.34 -9.72 -6.80
C ARG A 162 29.80 -11.15 -6.52
N GLU A 163 30.87 -11.59 -7.17
CA GLU A 163 31.59 -12.76 -6.68
C GLU A 163 31.97 -12.49 -5.22
N LYS A 164 31.26 -13.11 -4.29
CA LYS A 164 31.69 -13.16 -2.90
C LYS A 164 32.97 -14.00 -2.91
N SER A 165 34.10 -13.38 -2.58
CA SER A 165 35.30 -14.13 -2.17
C SER A 165 34.88 -15.17 -1.11
N PRO A 166 35.40 -16.41 -1.16
CA PRO A 166 34.89 -17.48 -0.32
C PRO A 166 35.27 -17.21 1.14
N VAL A 167 34.30 -16.84 1.96
CA VAL A 167 34.42 -16.96 3.41
C VAL A 167 33.81 -18.30 3.79
N GLN A 168 34.66 -19.18 4.31
CA GLN A 168 34.34 -20.53 4.76
C GLN A 168 33.25 -20.55 5.84
N ASN A 169 32.37 -21.54 5.67
CA ASN A 169 31.63 -22.29 6.69
C ASN A 169 30.55 -21.58 7.53
N GLY A 170 29.29 -21.98 7.29
CA GLY A 170 28.23 -21.85 8.29
C GLY A 170 26.82 -22.03 7.72
N ILE A 171 26.40 -23.30 7.54
CA ILE A 171 25.02 -23.84 7.56
C ILE A 171 23.93 -23.01 6.87
N GLU A 172 23.48 -23.50 5.72
CA GLU A 172 22.26 -23.06 5.05
C GLU A 172 21.01 -23.52 5.82
N GLU A 173 20.21 -22.57 6.30
CA GLU A 173 18.80 -22.80 6.59
C GLU A 173 17.94 -21.68 6.01
N ASN A 174 16.84 -22.09 5.41
CA ASN A 174 15.66 -21.34 4.99
C ASN A 174 15.65 -20.82 3.55
N GLY A 175 15.18 -21.72 2.68
CA GLY A 175 14.67 -21.42 1.35
C GLY A 175 13.52 -20.42 1.40
N VAL A 176 13.72 -19.31 0.70
CA VAL A 176 12.73 -18.27 0.43
C VAL A 176 12.31 -18.40 -1.02
N VAL A 177 11.00 -18.54 -1.27
CA VAL A 177 10.42 -18.47 -2.61
C VAL A 177 9.28 -17.46 -2.61
N SER A 178 9.51 -16.30 -3.22
CA SER A 178 8.58 -15.64 -4.16
C SER A 178 9.06 -14.23 -4.53
N ALA A 179 9.98 -14.22 -5.49
CA ALA A 179 10.08 -13.18 -6.51
C ALA A 179 10.37 -13.92 -7.81
N ASN A 180 9.71 -13.55 -8.91
CA ASN A 180 9.99 -14.11 -10.22
C ASN A 180 11.44 -13.77 -10.60
N LEU A 181 12.39 -14.62 -10.21
CA LEU A 181 13.81 -14.48 -10.50
C LEU A 181 14.05 -14.96 -11.93
N GLU A 182 14.03 -14.03 -12.88
CA GLU A 182 14.66 -14.28 -14.18
C GLU A 182 16.17 -14.13 -14.00
N LYS A 183 16.89 -15.27 -14.05
CA LYS A 183 18.35 -15.30 -14.02
C LYS A 183 18.89 -15.12 -15.45
N GLU A 184 19.05 -13.88 -15.90
CA GLU A 184 20.02 -13.60 -16.96
C GLU A 184 21.43 -13.71 -16.35
N VAL A 185 22.34 -14.41 -17.04
CA VAL A 185 23.67 -14.79 -16.54
C VAL A 185 24.39 -13.57 -15.93
N GLY A 186 24.54 -13.55 -14.59
CA GLY A 186 25.25 -12.51 -13.84
C GLY A 186 24.41 -11.40 -13.19
N LYS A 187 23.08 -11.34 -13.39
CA LYS A 187 22.22 -10.32 -12.76
C LYS A 187 21.06 -10.95 -12.00
N GLN A 188 20.85 -10.51 -10.76
CA GLN A 188 19.66 -10.88 -9.99
C GLN A 188 18.59 -9.82 -10.20
N ILE A 189 17.45 -10.22 -10.75
CA ILE A 189 16.32 -9.34 -11.01
C ILE A 189 15.19 -9.69 -10.06
N MET A 190 14.66 -8.67 -9.39
CA MET A 190 13.50 -8.79 -8.50
C MET A 190 12.46 -7.75 -8.90
N GLN A 191 11.18 -8.11 -8.83
CA GLN A 191 10.07 -7.21 -9.15
C GLN A 191 9.10 -7.09 -7.97
N TYR A 192 8.62 -5.88 -7.73
CA TYR A 192 7.69 -5.55 -6.65
C TYR A 192 6.55 -4.67 -7.16
N GLN A 193 5.36 -4.86 -6.59
CA GLN A 193 4.23 -3.93 -6.67
C GLN A 193 4.14 -3.13 -5.38
N VAL A 194 3.99 -1.81 -5.52
CA VAL A 194 4.03 -0.87 -4.40
C VAL A 194 2.82 0.06 -4.47
N LEU A 195 2.03 0.13 -3.41
CA LEU A 195 0.82 0.95 -3.38
C LEU A 195 1.11 2.41 -3.05
N ASN A 196 1.91 2.65 -2.02
CA ASN A 196 2.22 3.99 -1.56
C ASN A 196 3.54 4.47 -2.14
N GLU A 197 4.67 3.91 -1.71
CA GLU A 197 5.98 4.46 -2.05
C GLU A 197 7.14 3.47 -2.07
N VAL A 198 8.12 3.81 -2.92
CA VAL A 198 9.47 3.30 -2.88
C VAL A 198 10.33 4.34 -2.19
N VAL A 199 11.03 3.95 -1.13
CA VAL A 199 11.96 4.84 -0.43
C VAL A 199 13.37 4.37 -0.72
N VAL A 200 14.22 5.28 -1.18
CA VAL A 200 15.67 5.06 -1.27
C VAL A 200 16.37 6.00 -0.31
N ASP A 201 16.94 5.45 0.77
CA ASP A 201 17.51 6.21 1.88
C ASP A 201 18.99 5.85 2.15
N ARG A 202 19.69 6.69 2.91
CA ARG A 202 21.12 6.51 3.25
C ARG A 202 21.40 5.35 4.23
N GLY A 203 20.38 4.68 4.75
CA GLY A 203 20.53 3.60 5.71
C GLY A 203 21.11 4.08 7.04
N PRO A 204 21.97 3.27 7.68
CA PRO A 204 22.66 3.65 8.92
C PRO A 204 23.84 4.61 8.69
N SER A 205 24.17 4.97 7.44
CA SER A 205 25.31 5.81 7.11
C SER A 205 25.20 7.19 7.76
N SER A 206 26.27 7.68 8.40
CA SER A 206 26.34 9.06 8.88
C SER A 206 26.57 10.09 7.77
N TYR A 207 26.99 9.64 6.58
CA TYR A 207 27.17 10.48 5.40
C TYR A 207 25.86 10.64 4.63
N LEU A 208 25.72 11.76 3.93
CA LEU A 208 24.60 11.99 3.01
C LEU A 208 24.57 10.91 1.93
N SER A 209 23.37 10.49 1.54
CA SER A 209 23.19 9.67 0.34
C SER A 209 23.66 10.46 -0.90
N ASN A 210 24.23 9.75 -1.89
CA ASN A 210 24.52 10.30 -3.22
C ASN A 210 23.83 9.37 -4.23
N VAL A 211 22.59 9.69 -4.58
CA VAL A 211 21.71 8.82 -5.37
C VAL A 211 21.31 9.54 -6.65
N ASP A 212 21.70 9.02 -7.79
CA ASP A 212 21.34 9.58 -9.09
C ASP A 212 19.91 9.18 -9.47
N VAL A 213 19.13 10.17 -9.88
CA VAL A 213 17.74 9.99 -10.34
C VAL A 213 17.65 10.38 -11.81
N PHE A 214 17.25 9.41 -12.62
CA PHE A 214 17.02 9.56 -14.05
C PHE A 214 15.54 9.48 -14.35
N LEU A 215 15.09 10.24 -15.36
CA LEU A 215 13.74 10.18 -15.91
C LEU A 215 13.84 10.00 -17.42
N ASP A 216 13.26 8.92 -17.94
CA ASP A 216 13.33 8.50 -19.34
C ASP A 216 14.77 8.54 -19.89
N GLY A 217 15.72 8.03 -19.09
CA GLY A 217 17.14 7.97 -19.43
C GLY A 217 17.96 9.25 -19.21
N HIS A 218 17.33 10.37 -18.87
CA HIS A 218 18.00 11.65 -18.62
C HIS A 218 18.31 11.82 -17.14
N LEU A 219 19.56 12.09 -16.77
CA LEU A 219 19.91 12.43 -15.39
C LEU A 219 19.25 13.75 -15.01
N ILE A 220 18.38 13.72 -14.00
CA ILE A 220 17.67 14.90 -13.52
C ILE A 220 18.47 15.56 -12.40
N THR A 221 18.90 14.77 -11.41
CA THR A 221 19.67 15.26 -10.27
C THR A 221 20.36 14.11 -9.54
N THR A 222 21.39 14.45 -8.78
CA THR A 222 21.91 13.61 -7.70
C THR A 222 21.30 14.06 -6.38
N VAL A 223 20.56 13.18 -5.73
CA VAL A 223 19.97 13.40 -4.42
C VAL A 223 21.08 13.36 -3.38
N GLN A 224 21.28 14.49 -2.69
CA GLN A 224 22.16 14.61 -1.54
C GLN A 224 21.35 14.96 -0.30
N GLY A 225 21.19 14.00 0.61
CA GLY A 225 20.28 14.13 1.76
C GLY A 225 20.09 12.82 2.50
N ASP A 226 18.99 12.70 3.23
CA ASP A 226 18.59 11.43 3.85
C ASP A 226 18.12 10.41 2.79
N GLY A 227 17.56 10.88 1.68
CA GLY A 227 17.11 10.01 0.59
C GLY A 227 16.09 10.64 -0.36
N VAL A 228 15.38 9.79 -1.09
CA VAL A 228 14.29 10.16 -1.99
C VAL A 228 13.14 9.16 -1.89
N ILE A 229 11.91 9.67 -1.95
CA ILE A 229 10.67 8.92 -1.99
C ILE A 229 10.10 9.02 -3.41
N VAL A 230 9.78 7.89 -4.02
CA VAL A 230 8.98 7.82 -5.25
C VAL A 230 7.63 7.25 -4.87
N SER A 231 6.56 8.05 -4.98
CA SER A 231 5.24 7.66 -4.49
C SER A 231 4.15 7.76 -5.56
N THR A 232 3.08 6.99 -5.35
CA THR A 232 1.82 7.15 -6.08
C THR A 232 1.01 8.32 -5.48
N PRO A 233 -0.08 8.75 -6.14
CA PRO A 233 -1.06 9.65 -5.53
C PRO A 233 -1.64 9.09 -4.22
N THR A 234 -1.82 7.77 -4.11
CA THR A 234 -2.26 7.12 -2.86
C THR A 234 -1.22 7.30 -1.75
N GLY A 235 0.08 7.18 -2.08
CA GLY A 235 1.17 7.43 -1.14
C GLY A 235 1.40 8.90 -0.79
N SER A 236 0.72 9.84 -1.46
CA SER A 236 0.87 11.28 -1.19
C SER A 236 0.46 11.70 0.22
N THR A 237 -0.39 10.90 0.89
CA THR A 237 -0.85 11.09 2.27
C THR A 237 -0.10 10.23 3.28
N ALA A 238 0.89 9.44 2.82
CA ALA A 238 1.69 8.54 3.65
C ALA A 238 3.06 9.19 3.96
N TYR A 239 4.17 8.48 3.76
CA TYR A 239 5.48 8.99 4.14
C TYR A 239 5.88 10.25 3.34
N ALA A 240 5.44 10.35 2.07
CA ALA A 240 5.68 11.52 1.24
C ALA A 240 5.10 12.81 1.84
N ALA A 241 3.93 12.74 2.51
CA ALA A 241 3.34 13.90 3.18
C ALA A 241 4.27 14.47 4.26
N ALA A 242 4.86 13.59 5.08
CA ALA A 242 5.79 13.98 6.14
C ALA A 242 7.08 14.59 5.58
N ALA A 243 7.49 14.19 4.38
CA ALA A 243 8.63 14.76 3.66
C ALA A 243 8.28 16.06 2.87
N GLY A 244 7.06 16.58 3.01
CA GLY A 244 6.65 17.87 2.44
C GLY A 244 6.01 17.77 1.05
N ALA A 245 5.61 16.58 0.59
CA ALA A 245 4.87 16.42 -0.64
C ALA A 245 3.47 17.04 -0.56
N SER A 246 2.91 17.41 -1.71
CA SER A 246 1.50 17.81 -1.81
C SER A 246 0.59 16.58 -1.78
N MET A 247 -0.61 16.72 -1.22
CA MET A 247 -1.64 15.68 -1.29
C MET A 247 -2.25 15.66 -2.69
N ILE A 248 -2.35 14.47 -3.26
CA ILE A 248 -2.85 14.26 -4.63
C ILE A 248 -4.02 13.29 -4.58
N HIS A 249 -5.13 13.68 -5.21
CA HIS A 249 -6.31 12.82 -5.34
C HIS A 249 -5.96 11.54 -6.12
N PRO A 250 -6.44 10.35 -5.73
CA PRO A 250 -6.03 9.07 -6.31
C PRO A 250 -6.34 8.92 -7.82
N ASN A 251 -7.30 9.68 -8.35
CA ASN A 251 -7.62 9.71 -9.78
C ASN A 251 -6.64 10.51 -10.65
N VAL A 252 -5.67 11.24 -10.06
CA VAL A 252 -4.68 12.01 -10.84
C VAL A 252 -3.59 11.05 -11.34
N PRO A 253 -3.39 10.87 -12.65
CA PRO A 253 -2.41 9.93 -13.18
C PRO A 253 -0.99 10.51 -13.12
N ALA A 254 -0.31 10.31 -12.00
CA ALA A 254 1.03 10.84 -11.77
C ALA A 254 1.94 9.90 -10.96
N ILE A 255 3.24 10.15 -11.04
CA ILE A 255 4.26 9.66 -10.11
C ILE A 255 4.84 10.88 -9.40
N MET A 256 5.12 10.76 -8.10
CA MET A 256 5.69 11.83 -7.31
C MET A 256 7.13 11.49 -6.92
N ILE A 257 8.01 12.50 -6.89
CA ILE A 257 9.39 12.38 -6.43
C ILE A 257 9.57 13.42 -5.32
N THR A 258 9.85 12.94 -4.10
CA THR A 258 9.92 13.78 -2.89
C THR A 258 11.26 13.53 -2.20
N PRO A 259 12.17 14.53 -2.16
CA PRO A 259 13.43 14.37 -1.44
C PRO A 259 13.21 14.33 0.08
N ILE A 260 14.05 13.58 0.79
CA ILE A 260 14.03 13.50 2.26
C ILE A 260 15.22 14.32 2.78
N CYS A 261 14.91 15.39 3.51
CA CYS A 261 15.89 16.31 4.10
C CYS A 261 17.05 16.65 3.13
N PRO A 262 16.76 17.18 1.92
CA PRO A 262 17.80 17.45 0.94
C PRO A 262 18.74 18.56 1.44
N HIS A 263 20.04 18.39 1.18
CA HIS A 263 21.04 19.42 1.48
C HIS A 263 20.86 20.67 0.61
N SER A 264 20.33 20.51 -0.60
CA SER A 264 19.95 21.63 -1.46
C SER A 264 18.56 22.17 -1.10
N LEU A 265 18.49 23.46 -0.73
CA LEU A 265 17.24 24.16 -0.41
C LEU A 265 16.32 24.35 -1.62
N SER A 266 16.84 24.22 -2.85
CA SER A 266 16.04 24.35 -4.07
C SER A 266 15.40 23.04 -4.51
N PHE A 267 15.75 21.90 -3.89
CA PHE A 267 15.20 20.61 -4.27
C PHE A 267 13.83 20.43 -3.64
N ARG A 268 12.79 20.72 -4.44
CA ARG A 268 11.39 20.59 -4.04
C ARG A 268 10.79 19.28 -4.54
N PRO A 269 9.70 18.80 -3.91
CA PRO A 269 8.92 17.69 -4.46
C PRO A 269 8.42 18.03 -5.87
N ILE A 270 8.47 17.06 -6.77
CA ILE A 270 7.99 17.19 -8.15
C ILE A 270 6.97 16.10 -8.48
N VAL A 271 6.05 16.43 -9.38
CA VAL A 271 5.01 15.54 -9.88
C VAL A 271 5.24 15.37 -11.37
N VAL A 272 5.34 14.12 -11.82
CA VAL A 272 5.62 13.77 -13.22
C VAL A 272 4.50 12.88 -13.77
N PRO A 273 4.28 12.85 -15.10
CA PRO A 273 3.24 12.02 -15.70
C PRO A 273 3.41 10.52 -15.38
N ALA A 274 2.31 9.77 -15.21
CA ALA A 274 2.36 8.32 -14.93
C ALA A 274 3.03 7.45 -16.01
N GLY A 275 3.23 7.98 -17.23
CA GLY A 275 3.82 7.25 -18.35
C GLY A 275 5.35 7.20 -18.36
N VAL A 276 6.03 7.93 -17.47
CA VAL A 276 7.49 8.02 -17.44
C VAL A 276 8.13 6.82 -16.73
N GLU A 277 9.38 6.53 -17.09
CA GLU A 277 10.23 5.59 -16.37
C GLU A 277 11.24 6.36 -15.51
N LEU A 278 11.28 6.05 -14.21
CA LEU A 278 12.33 6.52 -13.33
C LEU A 278 13.38 5.43 -13.18
N LYS A 279 14.65 5.83 -13.18
CA LYS A 279 15.76 4.95 -12.80
C LYS A 279 16.57 5.59 -11.69
N ILE A 280 16.83 4.83 -10.65
CA ILE A 280 17.60 5.24 -9.48
C ILE A 280 18.80 4.31 -9.31
N MET A 281 19.97 4.90 -9.08
CA MET A 281 21.21 4.18 -8.81
C MET A 281 22.13 5.00 -7.91
N LEU A 282 23.15 4.38 -7.32
CA LEU A 282 24.19 5.15 -6.64
C LEU A 282 24.96 5.98 -7.65
N SER A 283 25.25 7.22 -7.29
CA SER A 283 26.16 8.06 -8.06
C SER A 283 27.56 7.44 -8.07
N PRO A 284 28.37 7.56 -9.14
CA PRO A 284 29.74 7.06 -9.16
C PRO A 284 30.61 7.57 -8.00
N ASP A 285 30.32 8.78 -7.51
CA ASP A 285 31.04 9.42 -6.39
C ASP A 285 30.47 9.04 -5.01
N ALA A 286 29.49 8.13 -4.94
CA ALA A 286 28.89 7.69 -3.68
C ALA A 286 29.91 6.91 -2.82
N ARG A 287 30.12 7.39 -1.58
CA ARG A 287 31.05 6.79 -0.62
C ARG A 287 30.43 5.68 0.22
N ASN A 288 29.10 5.60 0.26
CA ASN A 288 28.33 4.64 1.02
C ASN A 288 27.23 4.02 0.17
N THR A 289 26.72 2.90 0.64
CA THR A 289 25.53 2.25 0.07
C THR A 289 24.27 3.04 0.38
N ALA A 290 23.20 2.72 -0.34
CA ALA A 290 21.85 3.16 -0.04
C ALA A 290 20.97 1.95 0.31
N TRP A 291 19.76 2.20 0.77
CA TRP A 291 18.79 1.17 1.10
C TRP A 291 17.49 1.49 0.40
N VAL A 292 16.85 0.47 -0.19
CA VAL A 292 15.52 0.60 -0.77
C VAL A 292 14.50 -0.14 0.10
N SER A 293 13.31 0.43 0.24
CA SER A 293 12.14 -0.23 0.82
C SER A 293 10.89 -0.01 -0.05
N PHE A 294 9.91 -0.90 0.11
CA PHE A 294 8.69 -0.95 -0.69
C PHE A 294 7.50 -0.97 0.26
N ASP A 295 6.69 0.10 0.30
CA ASP A 295 5.61 0.28 1.29
C ASP A 295 6.10 0.05 2.74
N GLY A 296 7.33 0.47 3.05
CA GLY A 296 7.98 0.26 4.36
C GLY A 296 8.41 -1.19 4.65
N ARG A 297 8.37 -2.09 3.67
CA ARG A 297 8.72 -3.52 3.79
C ARG A 297 9.89 -3.91 2.88
N LYS A 298 10.36 -5.16 3.03
CA LYS A 298 11.37 -5.83 2.18
C LYS A 298 12.62 -4.96 1.94
N ARG A 299 13.14 -4.36 3.01
CA ARG A 299 14.28 -3.45 2.95
C ARG A 299 15.52 -4.20 2.47
N GLN A 300 16.23 -3.63 1.51
CA GLN A 300 17.44 -4.24 0.96
C GLN A 300 18.49 -3.18 0.61
N GLU A 301 19.75 -3.54 0.81
CA GLU A 301 20.87 -2.68 0.46
C GLU A 301 21.03 -2.56 -1.06
N ILE A 302 21.38 -1.36 -1.50
CA ILE A 302 21.68 -0.95 -2.88
C ILE A 302 23.13 -0.52 -2.95
N CYS A 303 23.82 -1.11 -3.91
CA CYS A 303 25.25 -1.09 -4.04
C CYS A 303 25.66 -0.51 -5.40
N HIS A 304 26.93 -0.11 -5.56
CA HIS A 304 27.46 0.28 -6.87
C HIS A 304 27.25 -0.87 -7.88
N GLY A 305 26.74 -0.52 -9.06
CA GLY A 305 26.31 -1.46 -10.11
C GLY A 305 24.81 -1.79 -10.07
N ASP A 306 24.16 -1.69 -8.91
CA ASP A 306 22.74 -1.98 -8.78
C ASP A 306 21.88 -0.84 -9.35
N SER A 307 20.67 -1.17 -9.79
CA SER A 307 19.70 -0.17 -10.24
C SER A 307 18.27 -0.51 -9.86
N ILE A 308 17.47 0.53 -9.67
CA ILE A 308 16.03 0.45 -9.39
C ILE A 308 15.31 1.16 -10.54
N SER A 309 14.47 0.45 -11.27
CA SER A 309 13.62 1.03 -12.32
C SER A 309 12.18 1.04 -11.84
N ILE A 310 11.49 2.17 -11.98
CA ILE A 310 10.15 2.41 -11.43
C ILE A 310 9.25 2.94 -12.54
N THR A 311 8.11 2.29 -12.71
CA THR A 311 7.06 2.67 -13.68
C THR A 311 5.69 2.54 -13.02
N THR A 312 4.66 3.18 -13.56
CA THR A 312 3.29 2.86 -13.13
C THR A 312 2.94 1.42 -13.53
N SER A 313 2.39 0.67 -12.59
CA SER A 313 1.98 -0.72 -12.78
C SER A 313 0.73 -0.82 -13.65
N CYS A 314 0.65 -1.88 -14.45
CA CYS A 314 -0.57 -2.25 -15.17
C CYS A 314 -1.64 -2.89 -14.27
N TYR A 315 -1.32 -3.17 -13.00
CA TYR A 315 -2.24 -3.78 -12.03
C TYR A 315 -2.54 -2.79 -10.90
N PRO A 316 -3.55 -1.90 -11.05
CA PRO A 316 -4.00 -1.05 -9.95
C PRO A 316 -4.66 -1.87 -8.85
N LEU A 317 -4.79 -1.29 -7.65
CA LEU A 317 -5.60 -1.83 -6.56
C LEU A 317 -7.02 -1.25 -6.65
N PRO A 318 -8.05 -2.07 -6.93
CA PRO A 318 -9.44 -1.62 -6.97
C PRO A 318 -9.99 -1.45 -5.54
N SER A 319 -10.07 -0.20 -5.09
CA SER A 319 -10.64 0.19 -3.80
C SER A 319 -12.12 0.49 -3.98
N ILE A 320 -12.98 -0.21 -3.26
CA ILE A 320 -14.41 0.06 -3.26
C ILE A 320 -14.68 1.36 -2.50
N CYS A 321 -15.51 2.22 -3.07
CA CYS A 321 -15.96 3.46 -2.48
C CYS A 321 -17.20 3.24 -1.61
N PHE A 322 -17.32 4.01 -0.54
CA PHE A 322 -18.57 4.13 0.20
C PHE A 322 -19.60 4.95 -0.58
N ARG A 323 -19.22 6.12 -1.12
CA ARG A 323 -20.07 6.93 -1.99
C ARG A 323 -19.55 6.97 -3.42
N ASP A 324 -18.42 7.62 -3.61
CA ASP A 324 -17.75 7.81 -4.90
C ASP A 324 -16.29 8.25 -4.70
N PRO A 325 -15.44 8.18 -5.74
CA PRO A 325 -14.01 8.49 -5.61
C PRO A 325 -13.69 9.86 -5.02
N VAL A 326 -14.50 10.86 -5.33
CA VAL A 326 -14.23 12.27 -4.99
C VAL A 326 -14.74 12.56 -3.58
N SER A 327 -15.97 12.19 -3.28
CA SER A 327 -16.59 12.41 -1.97
C SER A 327 -15.81 11.73 -0.87
N ASP A 328 -15.46 10.45 -1.05
CA ASP A 328 -14.73 9.67 -0.05
C ASP A 328 -13.36 10.30 0.26
N TRP A 329 -12.65 10.82 -0.75
CA TRP A 329 -11.34 11.44 -0.55
C TRP A 329 -11.42 12.76 0.21
N PHE A 330 -12.39 13.62 -0.10
CA PHE A 330 -12.57 14.89 0.61
C PHE A 330 -13.07 14.70 2.05
N GLU A 331 -13.90 13.68 2.30
CA GLU A 331 -14.35 13.30 3.65
C GLU A 331 -13.15 12.82 4.49
N SER A 332 -12.32 11.91 3.96
CA SER A 332 -11.05 11.52 4.59
C SER A 332 -10.14 12.72 4.85
N LEU A 333 -10.03 13.65 3.91
CA LEU A 333 -9.16 14.81 4.08
C LEU A 333 -9.65 15.78 5.16
N ALA A 334 -10.97 15.97 5.26
CA ALA A 334 -11.60 16.78 6.29
C ALA A 334 -11.45 16.15 7.69
N GLU A 335 -11.64 14.84 7.83
CA GLU A 335 -11.58 14.16 9.11
C GLU A 335 -10.15 13.89 9.58
N CYS A 336 -9.27 13.39 8.70
CA CYS A 336 -7.90 13.02 9.08
C CYS A 336 -7.02 14.23 9.39
N LEU A 337 -7.18 15.33 8.65
CA LEU A 337 -6.30 16.51 8.76
C LEU A 337 -7.00 17.75 9.31
N HIS A 338 -8.29 17.65 9.66
CA HIS A 338 -9.12 18.81 10.04
C HIS A 338 -8.94 19.96 9.04
N TRP A 339 -8.99 19.63 7.75
CA TRP A 339 -8.51 20.51 6.69
C TRP A 339 -9.26 21.86 6.71
N ASN A 340 -8.52 22.92 7.03
CA ASN A 340 -9.01 24.30 7.12
C ASN A 340 -10.17 24.51 8.13
N VAL A 341 -10.28 23.67 9.17
CA VAL A 341 -11.20 23.91 10.28
C VAL A 341 -10.74 25.15 11.05
N ARG A 342 -11.52 26.24 10.96
CA ARG A 342 -11.31 27.48 11.72
C ARG A 342 -12.44 27.68 12.72
N LYS A 343 -12.14 28.18 13.92
CA LYS A 343 -13.17 28.74 14.80
C LYS A 343 -13.86 29.88 14.03
N LYS A 344 -15.18 29.80 13.84
CA LYS A 344 -15.96 30.92 13.28
C LYS A 344 -15.69 32.16 14.14
N GLN A 345 -15.31 33.28 13.51
CA GLN A 345 -15.19 34.55 14.22
C GLN A 345 -16.59 34.92 14.75
N ASN A 346 -16.67 35.37 16.01
CA ASN A 346 -17.90 35.89 16.56
C ASN A 346 -18.33 37.09 15.72
N ASN A 347 -19.59 37.16 15.32
CA ASN A 347 -20.15 38.36 14.70
C ASN A 347 -19.98 39.51 15.69
N PHE A 348 -19.56 40.68 15.20
CA PHE A 348 -19.52 41.90 16.00
C PHE A 348 -20.91 42.10 16.64
N ALA A 349 -20.93 42.24 17.96
CA ALA A 349 -22.12 42.72 18.63
C ALA A 349 -22.44 44.08 18.03
N VAL A 350 -23.63 44.23 17.46
CA VAL A 350 -24.17 45.54 17.13
C VAL A 350 -24.39 46.22 18.48
N GLU A 351 -23.53 47.16 18.85
CA GLU A 351 -23.82 48.07 19.95
C GLU A 351 -25.05 48.88 19.52
N GLU A 352 -26.18 48.64 20.19
CA GLU A 352 -27.33 49.53 20.11
C GLU A 352 -26.90 50.88 20.70
N GLU A 353 -26.82 51.90 19.83
CA GLU A 353 -26.60 53.29 20.24
C GLU A 353 -27.84 53.79 21.01
N GLU A 354 -27.70 54.08 22.30
CA GLU A 354 -28.60 54.96 23.07
C GLU A 354 -28.11 56.41 23.08
#